data_AF-A0A4U7KPG2-F1
#
_entry.id   AF-A0A4U7KPG2-F1
#
_cell.length_a   1.000
_cell.length_b   1.000
_cell.length_c   1.000
_cell.angle_alpha   90.00
_cell.angle_beta   90.00
_cell.angle_gamma   90.00
#
_symmetry.space_group_name_H-M   'P 1'
#
loop_
_entity.id
_entity.type
_entity.pdbx_description
1 polymer ?
#
loop_
_entity_poly.entity_id
_entity_poly.type
_entity_poly.pdbx_seq_one_letter_code
_entity_poly.pdbx_strand_id
1 'polypeptide(L)'
;MKRTVAQQDGVAAAKRSKKESSSDEETILPVRASELKNASTSVVEKPTPKLASIFQPRSTTASTNGGASLSAATKSLKWLEPLGPNKTCLHGVYGDPQPSSNVAFYDLDGTIVRPKNGKTFPSKTDEYDFEFLFSSPPRAGTLTVIQRIQERHERGFAVVVITNQKQTAYSAKSGLATWKKKMAHIAAAIDVPMRVLAALGDDEFRKPRLGMWEEFLKRNGDVKVDVKESFFVGDAAGRKKTRDHQDTDLKWALNAGLTFFTPEEYFLARAKEYEIPVRPWSPSASVPATGTLKGLIAEPEDEMVTVQLSALDTDDDAPRTILGGNEKKPEIVLFVGPPASGKTFLYNRTFTRADYAHVNQDTLGSRDKCLRVVADTIASHQSCVVDNTNRDRKTRKLYIDLAQKLGVTIRCIYFDVPKHVCVHNNHFRAHHGPVNEHEVKRKILPVTAIDSWFAQREVPKKSEGFDAEVVRAVWGWSGDEKAARRWRMYYH
;
A
#
# COMPACT_ATOMS: atom_id res chain seq x y z
N MET A 1 14.75 -39.39 42.51
CA MET A 1 16.10 -39.75 43.02
C MET A 1 17.04 -38.57 42.80
N LYS A 2 18.06 -38.37 43.66
CA LYS A 2 19.09 -37.33 43.49
C LYS A 2 20.30 -37.89 42.71
N ARG A 3 21.05 -37.04 41.99
CA ARG A 3 22.51 -37.24 41.82
C ARG A 3 23.25 -35.94 41.50
N THR A 4 24.04 -35.51 42.47
CA THR A 4 25.21 -34.61 42.38
C THR A 4 26.48 -35.47 42.26
N VAL A 5 27.69 -34.96 42.01
CA VAL A 5 28.16 -33.54 42.02
C VAL A 5 28.55 -33.10 40.59
N ALA A 6 29.63 -32.40 40.20
CA ALA A 6 30.88 -31.94 40.83
C ALA A 6 31.34 -30.57 40.28
N GLN A 7 32.31 -29.96 40.95
CA GLN A 7 32.85 -28.62 40.69
C GLN A 7 34.33 -28.57 41.10
N GLN A 8 35.15 -27.88 40.32
CA GLN A 8 36.48 -27.30 40.63
C GLN A 8 36.79 -26.31 39.46
N ASP A 9 37.13 -25.03 39.66
CA ASP A 9 38.30 -24.42 40.33
C ASP A 9 39.62 -24.77 39.61
N GLY A 10 40.52 -23.86 39.18
CA GLY A 10 40.58 -22.38 39.13
C GLY A 10 41.36 -21.96 37.85
N VAL A 11 41.86 -20.74 37.60
CA VAL A 11 42.65 -19.78 38.43
C VAL A 11 42.56 -18.38 37.77
N ALA A 12 42.96 -17.31 38.48
CA ALA A 12 42.72 -15.90 38.13
C ALA A 12 43.86 -15.16 37.38
N ALA A 13 43.64 -13.85 37.18
CA ALA A 13 44.56 -12.73 36.80
C ALA A 13 44.38 -12.14 35.38
N ALA A 14 44.51 -10.82 35.15
CA ALA A 14 44.44 -9.65 36.05
C ALA A 14 44.44 -8.31 35.29
N LYS A 15 43.74 -7.28 35.83
CA LYS A 15 43.97 -5.82 35.61
C LYS A 15 43.73 -5.30 34.15
N ARG A 16 43.55 -4.01 33.86
CA ARG A 16 43.30 -2.79 34.68
C ARG A 16 42.44 -1.79 33.87
N SER A 17 41.83 -0.83 34.58
CA SER A 17 41.03 0.28 34.03
C SER A 17 41.87 1.48 33.52
N LYS A 18 41.30 2.28 32.59
CA LYS A 18 41.42 3.76 32.66
C LYS A 18 40.25 4.48 31.95
N LYS A 19 40.05 5.76 32.27
CA LYS A 19 39.17 6.74 31.60
C LYS A 19 40.02 7.69 30.75
N GLU A 20 39.44 8.22 29.67
CA GLU A 20 39.51 9.60 29.15
C GLU A 20 38.38 9.71 28.10
N SER A 21 37.52 10.71 27.91
CA SER A 21 37.35 12.12 28.33
C SER A 21 38.07 13.19 27.49
N SER A 22 37.34 13.76 26.53
CA SER A 22 37.43 15.17 26.14
C SER A 22 36.01 15.73 25.88
N SER A 23 35.90 17.06 25.94
CA SER A 23 34.85 17.84 25.27
C SER A 23 35.09 17.80 23.74
N ASP A 24 34.24 18.38 22.88
CA ASP A 24 34.17 19.84 22.66
C ASP A 24 32.78 20.29 22.16
N GLU A 25 32.48 21.57 22.34
CA GLU A 25 31.33 22.26 21.75
C GLU A 25 31.71 22.87 20.40
N GLU A 26 30.81 22.78 19.42
CA GLU A 26 30.65 23.87 18.45
C GLU A 26 29.20 23.92 17.95
N THR A 27 28.74 25.10 17.56
CA THR A 27 27.33 25.38 17.20
C THR A 27 27.23 26.10 15.85
N ILE A 28 25.99 26.41 15.43
CA ILE A 28 25.59 27.25 14.29
C ILE A 28 25.23 26.48 12.99
N LEU A 29 24.29 27.08 12.25
CA LEU A 29 23.51 26.62 11.10
C LEU A 29 23.57 27.72 10.00
N PRO A 30 22.90 27.62 8.83
CA PRO A 30 22.85 26.55 7.82
C PRO A 30 22.99 27.12 6.37
N VAL A 31 22.80 26.28 5.33
CA VAL A 31 22.49 26.66 3.91
C VAL A 31 23.67 27.35 3.15
N ARG A 32 24.14 26.88 1.97
CA ARG A 32 23.44 26.83 0.67
C ARG A 32 24.12 25.90 -0.36
N ALA A 33 23.64 25.94 -1.60
CA ALA A 33 23.96 25.05 -2.73
C ALA A 33 25.43 25.03 -3.20
N SER A 34 25.78 23.97 -3.96
CA SER A 34 26.98 23.88 -4.80
C SER A 34 26.58 23.66 -6.27
N GLU A 35 27.29 24.33 -7.18
CA GLU A 35 27.00 24.32 -8.63
C GLU A 35 27.84 23.30 -9.40
N LEU A 36 27.42 23.01 -10.64
CA LEU A 36 28.15 22.20 -11.61
C LEU A 36 29.43 22.92 -12.07
N LYS A 37 30.53 22.17 -12.23
CA LYS A 37 31.65 22.58 -13.09
C LYS A 37 32.05 21.46 -14.04
N ASN A 38 32.11 21.80 -15.33
CA ASN A 38 32.67 20.93 -16.36
C ASN A 38 34.20 20.91 -16.25
N ALA A 39 34.80 19.76 -16.54
CA ALA A 39 36.21 19.65 -16.89
C ALA A 39 36.35 18.60 -18.01
N SER A 40 36.99 18.99 -19.11
CA SER A 40 37.09 18.19 -20.33
C SER A 40 38.54 17.90 -20.70
N THR A 41 38.89 16.64 -20.91
CA THR A 41 40.16 16.22 -21.55
C THR A 41 39.91 15.04 -22.49
N SER A 42 40.74 14.92 -23.52
CA SER A 42 40.50 14.07 -24.70
C SER A 42 41.75 13.27 -25.09
N VAL A 43 41.57 12.00 -25.49
CA VAL A 43 42.65 11.18 -26.10
C VAL A 43 42.10 10.28 -27.22
N VAL A 44 42.40 10.69 -28.45
CA VAL A 44 42.80 9.94 -29.67
C VAL A 44 42.30 8.48 -29.90
N GLU A 45 41.72 8.24 -31.09
CA GLU A 45 41.42 6.92 -31.69
C GLU A 45 42.53 6.39 -32.64
N LYS A 46 42.54 5.06 -32.92
CA LYS A 46 42.56 4.36 -34.26
C LYS A 46 43.36 3.03 -34.25
N PRO A 47 43.19 2.11 -35.25
CA PRO A 47 42.19 2.03 -36.32
C PRO A 47 41.43 0.66 -36.41
N THR A 48 40.59 0.52 -37.45
CA THR A 48 39.73 -0.63 -37.80
C THR A 48 40.46 -1.82 -38.45
N PRO A 49 39.77 -2.95 -38.73
CA PRO A 49 39.25 -3.10 -40.11
C PRO A 49 37.76 -3.46 -40.21
N LYS A 50 37.17 -3.21 -41.39
CA LYS A 50 35.82 -3.64 -41.78
C LYS A 50 35.87 -4.90 -42.65
N LEU A 51 34.83 -5.72 -42.63
CA LEU A 51 34.54 -6.73 -43.65
C LEU A 51 33.19 -6.44 -44.32
N ALA A 52 33.06 -6.80 -45.59
CA ALA A 52 32.06 -6.22 -46.49
C ALA A 52 30.74 -7.03 -46.59
N SER A 53 29.65 -6.33 -46.90
CA SER A 53 28.41 -6.93 -47.40
C SER A 53 28.62 -7.47 -48.81
N ILE A 54 28.15 -8.69 -49.08
CA ILE A 54 28.32 -9.39 -50.36
C ILE A 54 27.00 -10.05 -50.78
N PHE A 55 26.54 -9.68 -51.98
CA PHE A 55 25.40 -10.20 -52.78
C PHE A 55 23.95 -10.07 -52.28
N GLN A 56 23.28 -9.03 -52.81
CA GLN A 56 22.02 -9.13 -53.54
C GLN A 56 22.15 -8.30 -54.85
N PRO A 57 21.26 -8.41 -55.87
CA PRO A 57 20.25 -9.43 -56.15
C PRO A 57 20.45 -10.10 -57.53
N ARG A 58 19.49 -10.94 -57.96
CA ARG A 58 19.14 -11.12 -59.39
C ARG A 58 17.63 -10.94 -59.56
N SER A 59 17.24 -10.34 -60.67
CA SER A 59 15.85 -10.07 -61.06
C SER A 59 15.46 -10.87 -62.32
N THR A 60 14.22 -10.66 -62.81
CA THR A 60 13.53 -11.42 -63.87
C THR A 60 13.06 -12.81 -63.43
N THR A 61 11.89 -13.31 -63.84
CA THR A 61 10.82 -12.75 -64.69
C THR A 61 9.50 -12.58 -63.93
N ALA A 62 8.58 -11.77 -64.46
CA ALA A 62 7.22 -11.67 -63.95
C ALA A 62 6.31 -12.75 -64.57
N SER A 63 5.40 -13.31 -63.76
CA SER A 63 4.21 -14.01 -64.24
C SER A 63 3.04 -13.58 -63.37
N THR A 64 2.07 -12.87 -63.97
CA THR A 64 0.91 -12.34 -63.26
C THR A 64 -0.16 -13.41 -63.11
N ASN A 65 -0.55 -13.72 -61.87
CA ASN A 65 -1.89 -14.19 -61.58
C ASN A 65 -2.36 -13.66 -60.23
N GLY A 66 -3.54 -13.03 -60.21
CA GLY A 66 -4.06 -12.34 -59.05
C GLY A 66 -4.66 -13.30 -58.02
N GLY A 67 -3.91 -13.58 -56.95
CA GLY A 67 -4.40 -14.26 -55.76
C GLY A 67 -4.12 -13.40 -54.53
N ALA A 68 -5.13 -12.66 -54.04
CA ALA A 68 -5.02 -11.86 -52.83
C ALA A 68 -5.02 -12.76 -51.58
N SER A 69 -3.91 -13.48 -51.38
CA SER A 69 -3.63 -14.20 -50.15
C SER A 69 -3.50 -13.20 -49.01
N LEU A 70 -4.61 -12.96 -48.30
CA LEU A 70 -4.60 -12.37 -46.97
C LEU A 70 -3.82 -13.31 -46.06
N SER A 71 -2.51 -13.08 -45.94
CA SER A 71 -1.68 -13.77 -44.97
C SER A 71 -2.20 -13.41 -43.58
N ALA A 72 -2.93 -14.35 -42.97
CA ALA A 72 -3.48 -14.20 -41.63
C ALA A 72 -2.32 -13.98 -40.65
N ALA A 73 -2.06 -12.72 -40.32
CA ALA A 73 -0.88 -12.32 -39.56
C ALA A 73 -0.92 -13.00 -38.18
N THR A 74 0.01 -13.92 -37.94
CA THR A 74 -0.04 -14.84 -36.80
C THR A 74 -0.20 -14.09 -35.49
N LYS A 75 -1.40 -14.16 -34.91
CA LYS A 75 -1.77 -13.48 -33.67
C LYS A 75 -0.78 -13.89 -32.57
N SER A 76 -0.10 -12.91 -32.01
CA SER A 76 1.00 -13.09 -31.08
C SER A 76 0.94 -12.04 -29.98
N LEU A 77 1.33 -12.40 -28.75
CA LEU A 77 1.28 -11.51 -27.60
C LEU A 77 2.43 -10.51 -27.66
N LYS A 78 2.12 -9.29 -28.11
CA LYS A 78 3.06 -8.16 -28.18
C LYS A 78 3.12 -7.48 -26.82
N TRP A 79 4.32 -7.35 -26.27
CA TRP A 79 4.56 -6.55 -25.06
C TRP A 79 4.90 -5.12 -25.47
N LEU A 80 4.13 -4.15 -24.97
CA LEU A 80 4.44 -2.74 -25.14
C LEU A 80 5.35 -2.25 -24.00
N GLU A 81 5.71 -0.97 -24.03
CA GLU A 81 6.43 -0.33 -22.93
C GLU A 81 5.66 -0.49 -21.60
N PRO A 82 6.33 -0.83 -20.48
CA PRO A 82 5.68 -0.91 -19.18
C PRO A 82 5.22 0.45 -18.67
N LEU A 83 4.13 0.44 -17.90
CA LEU A 83 3.36 1.61 -17.50
C LEU A 83 3.75 2.11 -16.11
N GLY A 84 3.39 3.37 -15.84
CA GLY A 84 3.70 4.09 -14.61
C GLY A 84 5.13 4.67 -14.58
N PRO A 85 5.40 5.64 -13.69
CA PRO A 85 6.71 6.31 -13.62
C PRO A 85 7.87 5.37 -13.30
N ASN A 86 7.58 4.27 -12.58
CA ASN A 86 8.57 3.25 -12.21
C ASN A 86 8.64 2.06 -13.19
N LYS A 87 7.88 2.09 -14.31
CA LYS A 87 7.74 0.97 -15.27
C LYS A 87 7.29 -0.35 -14.62
N THR A 88 6.46 -0.27 -13.58
CA THR A 88 6.07 -1.39 -12.71
C THR A 88 4.81 -2.14 -13.12
N CYS A 89 4.09 -1.72 -14.16
CA CYS A 89 3.01 -2.50 -14.75
C CYS A 89 3.38 -2.96 -16.16
N LEU A 90 3.43 -4.27 -16.40
CA LEU A 90 3.55 -4.78 -17.77
C LEU A 90 2.26 -4.51 -18.55
N HIS A 91 2.39 -4.24 -19.85
CA HIS A 91 1.26 -4.12 -20.78
C HIS A 91 1.48 -5.03 -21.99
N GLY A 92 0.64 -6.07 -22.11
CA GLY A 92 0.59 -6.97 -23.24
C GLY A 92 -0.68 -6.77 -24.09
N VAL A 93 -0.59 -7.06 -25.38
CA VAL A 93 -1.68 -6.99 -26.36
C VAL A 93 -1.60 -8.24 -27.25
N TYR A 94 -2.69 -9.01 -27.31
CA TYR A 94 -2.84 -10.14 -28.24
C TYR A 94 -3.96 -9.82 -29.23
N GLY A 95 -3.76 -10.14 -30.51
CA GLY A 95 -4.64 -9.68 -31.59
C GLY A 95 -4.66 -8.16 -31.69
N ASP A 96 -5.84 -7.59 -31.94
CA ASP A 96 -6.09 -6.14 -31.90
C ASP A 96 -7.37 -5.84 -31.08
N PRO A 97 -7.27 -5.70 -29.75
CA PRO A 97 -8.41 -5.56 -28.85
C PRO A 97 -9.00 -4.14 -28.92
N GLN A 98 -10.11 -4.03 -29.65
CA GLN A 98 -10.90 -2.82 -29.82
C GLN A 98 -11.50 -2.33 -28.48
N PRO A 99 -11.77 -1.01 -28.35
CA PRO A 99 -12.59 -0.49 -27.27
C PRO A 99 -13.99 -1.10 -27.22
N SER A 100 -14.53 -1.31 -26.02
CA SER A 100 -15.93 -1.73 -25.81
C SER A 100 -16.50 -1.14 -24.52
N SER A 101 -17.81 -0.91 -24.47
CA SER A 101 -18.51 -0.59 -23.22
C SER A 101 -18.59 -1.80 -22.30
N ASN A 102 -18.62 -3.00 -22.87
CA ASN A 102 -18.83 -4.25 -22.15
C ASN A 102 -17.48 -4.94 -22.02
N VAL A 103 -17.00 -5.12 -20.78
CA VAL A 103 -15.64 -5.59 -20.52
C VAL A 103 -15.65 -6.75 -19.54
N ALA A 104 -15.05 -7.86 -19.97
CA ALA A 104 -14.87 -9.06 -19.19
C ALA A 104 -13.44 -9.07 -18.64
N PHE A 105 -13.29 -8.69 -17.38
CA PHE A 105 -12.01 -8.69 -16.69
C PHE A 105 -11.77 -10.05 -15.98
N TYR A 106 -10.53 -10.52 -15.95
CA TYR A 106 -10.13 -11.78 -15.32
C TYR A 106 -8.78 -11.66 -14.58
N ASP A 107 -8.60 -12.32 -13.43
CA ASP A 107 -7.24 -12.69 -13.00
C ASP A 107 -6.70 -13.87 -13.84
N LEU A 108 -5.41 -14.17 -13.70
CA LEU A 108 -4.70 -15.24 -14.39
C LEU A 108 -4.53 -16.51 -13.54
N ASP A 109 -3.93 -16.41 -12.35
CA ASP A 109 -3.28 -17.51 -11.63
C ASP A 109 -4.12 -17.94 -10.41
N GLY A 110 -4.95 -18.96 -10.61
CA GLY A 110 -6.06 -19.34 -9.72
C GLY A 110 -7.43 -19.15 -10.40
N THR A 111 -7.47 -18.41 -11.51
CA THR A 111 -8.71 -18.00 -12.19
C THR A 111 -8.84 -18.52 -13.63
N ILE A 112 -7.87 -18.25 -14.51
CA ILE A 112 -7.84 -18.82 -15.89
C ILE A 112 -6.99 -20.10 -15.90
N VAL A 113 -5.82 -20.04 -15.26
CA VAL A 113 -4.86 -21.14 -15.19
C VAL A 113 -4.41 -21.40 -13.75
N ARG A 114 -3.86 -22.59 -13.51
CA ARG A 114 -3.14 -22.94 -12.28
C ARG A 114 -1.85 -23.71 -12.64
N PRO A 115 -0.85 -23.81 -11.75
CA PRO A 115 0.32 -24.65 -11.97
C PRO A 115 -0.05 -26.13 -12.13
N LYS A 116 0.75 -26.88 -12.90
CA LYS A 116 0.53 -28.34 -13.04
C LYS A 116 0.85 -29.07 -11.74
N ASN A 117 0.29 -30.27 -11.59
CA ASN A 117 0.53 -31.19 -10.48
C ASN A 117 0.19 -30.60 -9.09
N GLY A 118 -0.75 -29.65 -9.03
CA GLY A 118 -1.27 -29.10 -7.77
C GLY A 118 -0.30 -28.19 -7.00
N LYS A 119 0.79 -27.69 -7.62
CA LYS A 119 1.71 -26.75 -6.96
C LYS A 119 1.03 -25.41 -6.67
N THR A 120 1.40 -24.75 -5.58
CA THR A 120 0.98 -23.37 -5.27
C THR A 120 1.59 -22.32 -6.20
N PHE A 121 2.77 -22.60 -6.77
CA PHE A 121 3.49 -21.69 -7.66
C PHE A 121 4.00 -22.43 -8.91
N PRO A 122 3.98 -21.79 -10.09
CA PRO A 122 4.53 -22.37 -11.31
C PRO A 122 6.07 -22.33 -11.30
N SER A 123 6.67 -23.18 -12.13
CA SER A 123 8.09 -23.20 -12.41
C SER A 123 8.61 -21.84 -12.88
N LYS A 124 9.85 -21.52 -12.49
CA LYS A 124 10.56 -20.32 -12.95
C LYS A 124 11.23 -20.52 -14.33
N THR A 125 11.32 -21.76 -14.80
CA THR A 125 12.05 -22.17 -16.01
C THR A 125 11.21 -22.91 -17.05
N ASP A 126 10.08 -23.49 -16.65
CA ASP A 126 9.14 -24.16 -17.56
C ASP A 126 7.97 -23.23 -17.89
N GLU A 127 7.94 -22.76 -19.14
CA GLU A 127 6.89 -21.90 -19.70
C GLU A 127 5.55 -22.64 -19.93
N TYR A 128 5.54 -23.97 -19.80
CA TYR A 128 4.36 -24.84 -19.88
C TYR A 128 3.90 -25.39 -18.51
N ASP A 129 4.43 -24.90 -17.38
CA ASP A 129 3.96 -25.26 -16.03
C ASP A 129 2.65 -24.53 -15.67
N PHE A 130 1.63 -24.75 -16.50
CA PHE A 130 0.27 -24.31 -16.31
C PHE A 130 -0.72 -25.30 -16.94
N GLU A 131 -1.91 -25.36 -16.37
CA GLU A 131 -3.10 -26.00 -16.93
C GLU A 131 -4.28 -25.04 -16.79
N PHE A 132 -5.24 -25.09 -17.72
CA PHE A 132 -6.45 -24.29 -17.62
C PHE A 132 -7.36 -24.82 -16.50
N LEU A 133 -7.96 -23.90 -15.71
CA LEU A 133 -9.06 -24.30 -14.84
C LEU A 133 -10.18 -24.91 -15.68
N PHE A 134 -10.82 -25.93 -15.14
CA PHE A 134 -12.02 -26.55 -15.73
C PHE A 134 -11.82 -26.94 -17.21
N SER A 135 -10.66 -27.55 -17.50
CA SER A 135 -10.23 -28.01 -18.83
C SER A 135 -11.20 -28.99 -19.51
N SER A 136 -12.07 -29.65 -18.74
CA SER A 136 -13.21 -30.42 -19.23
C SER A 136 -14.52 -29.79 -18.75
N PRO A 137 -15.61 -29.79 -19.55
CA PRO A 137 -16.91 -29.30 -19.13
C PRO A 137 -17.37 -29.91 -17.79
N PRO A 138 -17.63 -29.11 -16.75
CA PRO A 138 -18.01 -29.62 -15.42
C PRO A 138 -19.38 -30.30 -15.38
N ARG A 139 -20.22 -30.06 -16.38
CA ARG A 139 -21.50 -30.74 -16.65
C ARG A 139 -21.72 -30.83 -18.17
N ALA A 140 -22.53 -31.78 -18.63
CA ALA A 140 -23.00 -31.76 -20.02
C ALA A 140 -23.68 -30.40 -20.35
N GLY A 141 -23.36 -29.81 -21.49
CA GLY A 141 -23.86 -28.49 -21.90
C GLY A 141 -23.18 -27.28 -21.24
N THR A 142 -22.08 -27.46 -20.49
CA THR A 142 -21.25 -26.34 -20.01
C THR A 142 -20.00 -26.13 -20.87
N LEU A 143 -19.42 -24.93 -20.80
CA LEU A 143 -18.23 -24.53 -21.55
C LEU A 143 -16.97 -24.65 -20.67
N THR A 144 -15.82 -24.95 -21.28
CA THR A 144 -14.51 -24.79 -20.62
C THR A 144 -14.17 -23.30 -20.41
N VAL A 145 -13.13 -23.00 -19.64
CA VAL A 145 -12.64 -21.61 -19.45
C VAL A 145 -12.34 -20.92 -20.79
N ILE A 146 -11.66 -21.62 -21.71
CA ILE A 146 -11.34 -21.12 -23.06
C ILE A 146 -12.64 -20.78 -23.82
N GLN A 147 -13.53 -21.75 -23.94
CA GLN A 147 -14.80 -21.62 -24.67
C GLN A 147 -15.69 -20.51 -24.08
N ARG A 148 -15.71 -20.35 -22.75
CA ARG A 148 -16.48 -19.28 -22.10
C ARG A 148 -15.89 -17.90 -22.32
N ILE A 149 -14.57 -17.77 -22.43
CA ILE A 149 -13.94 -16.48 -22.76
C ILE A 149 -14.20 -16.12 -24.24
N GLN A 150 -14.15 -17.11 -25.14
CA GLN A 150 -14.54 -16.97 -26.55
C GLN A 150 -16.02 -16.55 -26.69
N GLU A 151 -16.94 -17.25 -26.02
CA GLU A 151 -18.39 -16.97 -26.02
C GLU A 151 -18.74 -15.57 -25.48
N ARG A 152 -17.93 -14.99 -24.58
CA ARG A 152 -18.10 -13.58 -24.19
C ARG A 152 -17.56 -12.61 -25.23
N HIS A 153 -16.44 -12.90 -25.87
CA HIS A 153 -15.91 -12.06 -26.93
C HIS A 153 -16.86 -12.00 -28.14
N GLU A 154 -17.47 -13.13 -28.50
CA GLU A 154 -18.52 -13.22 -29.52
C GLU A 154 -19.76 -12.36 -29.19
N ARG A 155 -20.07 -12.19 -27.90
CA ARG A 155 -21.10 -11.25 -27.39
C ARG A 155 -20.63 -9.79 -27.29
N GLY A 156 -19.49 -9.43 -27.90
CA GLY A 156 -18.97 -8.06 -27.95
C GLY A 156 -18.21 -7.60 -26.70
N PHE A 157 -17.86 -8.51 -25.78
CA PHE A 157 -17.03 -8.14 -24.63
C PHE A 157 -15.56 -7.97 -25.03
N ALA A 158 -14.95 -6.86 -24.60
CA ALA A 158 -13.50 -6.74 -24.58
C ALA A 158 -12.92 -7.62 -23.45
N VAL A 159 -11.88 -8.40 -23.75
CA VAL A 159 -11.27 -9.34 -22.78
C VAL A 159 -9.99 -8.73 -22.19
N VAL A 160 -9.93 -8.66 -20.86
CA VAL A 160 -8.82 -8.00 -20.15
C VAL A 160 -8.33 -8.86 -18.99
N VAL A 161 -7.02 -9.14 -18.95
CA VAL A 161 -6.39 -9.84 -17.83
C VAL A 161 -5.75 -8.82 -16.89
N ILE A 162 -6.10 -8.85 -15.60
CA ILE A 162 -5.63 -7.94 -14.55
C ILE A 162 -5.01 -8.76 -13.42
N THR A 163 -3.67 -8.82 -13.33
CA THR A 163 -2.98 -9.79 -12.44
C THR A 163 -1.84 -9.20 -11.60
N ASN A 164 -1.60 -9.80 -10.43
CA ASN A 164 -0.64 -9.34 -9.41
C ASN A 164 0.66 -10.18 -9.45
N GLN A 165 1.65 -9.76 -10.24
CA GLN A 165 2.85 -10.56 -10.59
C GLN A 165 4.15 -10.07 -9.92
N LYS A 166 4.06 -9.54 -8.70
CA LYS A 166 5.21 -9.03 -7.91
C LYS A 166 6.37 -10.05 -7.83
N GLN A 167 6.06 -11.33 -7.70
CA GLN A 167 7.03 -12.42 -7.62
C GLN A 167 7.90 -12.58 -8.87
N THR A 168 7.38 -12.30 -10.07
CA THR A 168 8.14 -12.50 -11.34
C THR A 168 9.22 -11.45 -11.54
N ALA A 169 9.12 -10.31 -10.86
CA ALA A 169 10.16 -9.26 -10.86
C ALA A 169 11.34 -9.58 -9.93
N TYR A 170 11.11 -10.30 -8.83
CA TYR A 170 12.17 -10.69 -7.89
C TYR A 170 12.87 -12.00 -8.27
N SER A 171 12.23 -12.88 -9.06
CA SER A 171 12.98 -13.89 -9.81
C SER A 171 13.87 -13.21 -10.84
N ALA A 172 15.17 -13.54 -10.86
CA ALA A 172 16.13 -13.01 -11.83
C ALA A 172 15.64 -13.13 -13.29
N LYS A 173 16.19 -12.30 -14.19
CA LYS A 173 15.71 -12.00 -15.57
C LYS A 173 15.02 -13.14 -16.34
N SER A 174 15.48 -14.39 -16.18
CA SER A 174 14.82 -15.58 -16.72
C SER A 174 13.36 -15.73 -16.30
N GLY A 175 13.00 -15.58 -15.02
CA GLY A 175 11.64 -15.84 -14.53
C GLY A 175 10.58 -14.93 -15.15
N LEU A 176 10.89 -13.64 -15.33
CA LEU A 176 10.04 -12.71 -16.07
C LEU A 176 9.91 -13.09 -17.55
N ALA A 177 10.99 -13.56 -18.20
CA ALA A 177 10.94 -14.02 -19.58
C ALA A 177 10.09 -15.31 -19.72
N THR A 178 10.26 -16.29 -18.82
CA THR A 178 9.43 -17.51 -18.74
C THR A 178 7.96 -17.15 -18.57
N TRP A 179 7.63 -16.23 -17.65
CA TRP A 179 6.23 -15.79 -17.45
C TRP A 179 5.65 -15.08 -18.69
N LYS A 180 6.42 -14.22 -19.35
CA LYS A 180 5.99 -13.57 -20.61
C LYS A 180 5.71 -14.57 -21.73
N LYS A 181 6.42 -15.70 -21.78
CA LYS A 181 6.14 -16.80 -22.71
C LYS A 181 4.93 -17.64 -22.29
N LYS A 182 4.82 -18.03 -21.01
CA LYS A 182 3.61 -18.67 -20.45
C LYS A 182 2.35 -17.89 -20.84
N MET A 183 2.35 -16.57 -20.65
CA MET A 183 1.23 -15.71 -21.02
C MET A 183 0.97 -15.69 -22.53
N ALA A 184 2.01 -15.78 -23.38
CA ALA A 184 1.83 -15.90 -24.83
C ALA A 184 1.18 -17.23 -25.24
N HIS A 185 1.58 -18.35 -24.62
CA HIS A 185 0.95 -19.66 -24.82
C HIS A 185 -0.51 -19.67 -24.36
N ILE A 186 -0.81 -19.05 -23.21
CA ILE A 186 -2.18 -18.91 -22.69
C ILE A 186 -3.04 -18.06 -23.64
N ALA A 187 -2.54 -16.92 -24.10
CA ALA A 187 -3.26 -16.05 -25.03
C ALA A 187 -3.52 -16.76 -26.37
N ALA A 188 -2.54 -17.50 -26.91
CA ALA A 188 -2.68 -18.28 -28.14
C ALA A 188 -3.65 -19.46 -28.03
N ALA A 189 -3.80 -20.05 -26.84
CA ALA A 189 -4.77 -21.12 -26.59
C ALA A 189 -6.21 -20.62 -26.39
N ILE A 190 -6.40 -19.33 -26.08
CA ILE A 190 -7.73 -18.69 -26.00
C ILE A 190 -8.12 -18.03 -27.34
N ASP A 191 -7.15 -17.50 -28.08
CA ASP A 191 -7.26 -16.88 -29.42
C ASP A 191 -8.19 -15.65 -29.57
N VAL A 192 -8.69 -15.08 -28.47
CA VAL A 192 -9.44 -13.81 -28.50
C VAL A 192 -8.50 -12.59 -28.43
N PRO A 193 -8.80 -11.48 -29.14
CA PRO A 193 -8.17 -10.19 -28.90
C PRO A 193 -8.28 -9.78 -27.43
N MET A 194 -7.14 -9.58 -26.76
CA MET A 194 -7.12 -9.29 -25.33
C MET A 194 -5.99 -8.34 -24.92
N ARG A 195 -6.20 -7.63 -23.81
CA ARG A 195 -5.19 -6.76 -23.18
C ARG A 195 -4.77 -7.37 -21.84
N VAL A 196 -3.47 -7.49 -21.60
CA VAL A 196 -2.90 -8.02 -20.35
C VAL A 196 -2.23 -6.90 -19.58
N LEU A 197 -2.65 -6.68 -18.34
CA LEU A 197 -2.00 -5.76 -17.39
C LEU A 197 -1.53 -6.56 -16.18
N ALA A 198 -0.25 -6.43 -15.83
CA ALA A 198 0.36 -7.20 -14.74
C ALA A 198 1.24 -6.32 -13.84
N ALA A 199 0.83 -6.16 -12.59
CA ALA A 199 1.52 -5.35 -11.60
C ALA A 199 2.72 -6.10 -10.99
N LEU A 200 3.93 -5.63 -11.30
CA LEU A 200 5.20 -6.09 -10.73
C LEU A 200 5.54 -5.40 -9.40
N GLY A 201 4.94 -4.23 -9.14
CA GLY A 201 5.19 -3.41 -7.96
C GLY A 201 4.34 -3.76 -6.74
N ASP A 202 4.46 -2.91 -5.73
CA ASP A 202 3.52 -2.79 -4.61
C ASP A 202 3.08 -1.33 -4.48
N ASP A 203 2.50 -0.85 -5.58
CA ASP A 203 2.18 0.53 -5.90
C ASP A 203 0.73 0.64 -6.42
N GLU A 204 0.37 1.77 -7.03
CA GLU A 204 -0.97 2.03 -7.59
C GLU A 204 -1.53 0.94 -8.52
N PHE A 205 -0.68 0.15 -9.19
CA PHE A 205 -1.13 -0.89 -10.12
C PHE A 205 -1.59 -2.17 -9.43
N ARG A 206 -1.05 -2.49 -8.25
CA ARG A 206 -1.32 -3.76 -7.57
C ARG A 206 -2.74 -3.82 -7.00
N LYS A 207 -3.55 -4.81 -7.41
CA LYS A 207 -4.89 -5.05 -6.85
C LYS A 207 -4.81 -5.13 -5.32
N PRO A 208 -5.71 -4.44 -4.57
CA PRO A 208 -7.00 -3.91 -5.04
C PRO A 208 -6.96 -2.48 -5.64
N ARG A 209 -5.79 -1.86 -5.81
CA ARG A 209 -5.67 -0.48 -6.30
C ARG A 209 -5.95 -0.39 -7.80
N LEU A 210 -6.46 0.77 -8.24
CA LEU A 210 -7.07 0.96 -9.57
C LEU A 210 -6.10 1.39 -10.68
N GLY A 211 -4.78 1.43 -10.48
CA GLY A 211 -3.84 1.87 -11.52
C GLY A 211 -3.95 1.07 -12.83
N MET A 212 -4.18 -0.25 -12.75
CA MET A 212 -4.45 -1.07 -13.96
C MET A 212 -5.83 -0.77 -14.60
N TRP A 213 -6.84 -0.40 -13.81
CA TRP A 213 -8.14 0.04 -14.31
C TRP A 213 -8.04 1.39 -15.03
N GLU A 214 -7.34 2.36 -14.43
CA GLU A 214 -7.11 3.68 -15.02
C GLU A 214 -6.30 3.61 -16.31
N GLU A 215 -5.27 2.76 -16.38
CA GLU A 215 -4.53 2.52 -17.62
C GLU A 215 -5.35 1.75 -18.67
N PHE A 216 -6.29 0.87 -18.26
CA PHE A 216 -7.24 0.29 -19.20
C PHE A 216 -8.19 1.35 -19.77
N LEU A 217 -8.81 2.20 -18.93
CA LEU A 217 -9.74 3.24 -19.39
C LEU A 217 -9.08 4.19 -20.41
N LYS A 218 -7.84 4.65 -20.16
CA LYS A 218 -7.07 5.46 -21.11
C LYS A 218 -6.86 4.79 -22.48
N ARG A 219 -6.95 3.46 -22.56
CA ARG A 219 -6.79 2.64 -23.78
C ARG A 219 -8.12 2.16 -24.36
N ASN A 220 -9.23 2.41 -23.67
CA ASN A 220 -10.60 2.29 -24.18
C ASN A 220 -11.06 3.60 -24.89
N GLY A 221 -10.23 4.65 -24.85
CA GLY A 221 -10.53 5.94 -25.47
C GLY A 221 -11.78 6.59 -24.87
N ASP A 222 -12.61 7.17 -25.74
CA ASP A 222 -13.87 7.81 -25.33
C ASP A 222 -15.00 6.82 -25.01
N VAL A 223 -14.79 5.51 -25.26
CA VAL A 223 -15.78 4.47 -24.96
C VAL A 223 -15.83 4.24 -23.45
N LYS A 224 -16.92 4.68 -22.83
CA LYS A 224 -17.16 4.48 -21.39
C LYS A 224 -17.56 3.03 -21.13
N VAL A 225 -16.93 2.42 -20.13
CA VAL A 225 -17.29 1.08 -19.62
C VAL A 225 -18.64 1.17 -18.91
N ASP A 226 -19.60 0.33 -19.29
CA ASP A 226 -20.79 0.10 -18.46
C ASP A 226 -20.41 -0.88 -17.34
N VAL A 227 -20.29 -0.35 -16.12
CA VAL A 227 -19.88 -1.10 -14.93
C VAL A 227 -20.94 -2.09 -14.42
N LYS A 228 -22.18 -2.03 -14.92
CA LYS A 228 -23.25 -2.98 -14.56
C LYS A 228 -23.15 -4.26 -15.39
N GLU A 229 -23.00 -4.09 -16.71
CA GLU A 229 -22.87 -5.20 -17.66
C GLU A 229 -21.44 -5.79 -17.67
N SER A 230 -20.44 -4.98 -17.33
CA SER A 230 -19.05 -5.42 -17.15
C SER A 230 -18.83 -6.10 -15.80
N PHE A 231 -17.87 -7.03 -15.76
CA PHE A 231 -17.62 -7.85 -14.58
C PHE A 231 -16.14 -8.22 -14.42
N PHE A 232 -15.77 -8.60 -13.20
CA PHE A 232 -14.47 -9.20 -12.89
C PHE A 232 -14.64 -10.62 -12.37
N VAL A 233 -13.80 -11.54 -12.84
CA VAL A 233 -13.67 -12.90 -12.29
C VAL A 233 -12.31 -13.03 -11.61
N GLY A 234 -12.28 -13.51 -10.37
CA GLY A 234 -11.05 -13.68 -9.59
C GLY A 234 -11.23 -14.65 -8.42
N ASP A 235 -10.18 -15.38 -8.04
CA ASP A 235 -10.21 -16.35 -6.94
C ASP A 235 -9.86 -15.76 -5.58
N ALA A 236 -9.17 -14.60 -5.54
CA ALA A 236 -8.87 -13.89 -4.29
C ALA A 236 -10.13 -13.15 -3.77
N ALA A 237 -11.07 -13.91 -3.22
CA ALA A 237 -12.40 -13.48 -2.80
C ALA A 237 -12.63 -13.52 -1.28
N GLY A 238 -11.63 -13.86 -0.47
CA GLY A 238 -11.74 -13.92 1.00
C GLY A 238 -12.63 -15.03 1.55
N ARG A 239 -12.90 -16.09 0.76
CA ARG A 239 -13.81 -17.18 1.13
C ARG A 239 -13.32 -17.95 2.36
N LYS A 240 -14.15 -17.96 3.40
CA LYS A 240 -13.89 -18.64 4.68
C LYS A 240 -13.72 -20.16 4.56
N LYS A 241 -14.43 -20.80 3.62
CA LYS A 241 -14.44 -22.27 3.41
C LYS A 241 -13.13 -22.78 2.80
N THR A 242 -12.72 -22.19 1.68
CA THR A 242 -11.46 -22.50 0.96
C THR A 242 -10.24 -21.90 1.63
N ARG A 243 -10.44 -20.92 2.53
CA ARG A 243 -9.38 -20.14 3.21
C ARG A 243 -8.52 -19.36 2.22
N ASP A 244 -9.16 -18.63 1.31
CA ASP A 244 -8.48 -17.75 0.36
C ASP A 244 -7.48 -16.85 1.12
N HIS A 245 -6.21 -16.85 0.71
CA HIS A 245 -5.17 -16.10 1.40
C HIS A 245 -5.36 -14.57 1.34
N GLN A 246 -6.18 -14.10 0.40
CA GLN A 246 -6.42 -12.70 0.07
C GLN A 246 -7.85 -12.52 -0.46
N ASP A 247 -8.37 -11.29 -0.38
CA ASP A 247 -9.64 -10.81 -0.94
C ASP A 247 -9.42 -9.68 -1.97
N THR A 248 -8.21 -9.60 -2.54
CA THR A 248 -7.76 -8.50 -3.41
C THR A 248 -8.56 -8.34 -4.69
N ASP A 249 -9.19 -9.42 -5.18
CA ASP A 249 -9.91 -9.40 -6.46
C ASP A 249 -11.33 -8.89 -6.28
N LEU A 250 -12.02 -9.40 -5.25
CA LEU A 250 -13.28 -8.86 -4.77
C LEU A 250 -13.17 -7.36 -4.45
N LYS A 251 -12.12 -6.97 -3.71
CA LYS A 251 -11.84 -5.57 -3.38
C LYS A 251 -11.55 -4.71 -4.62
N TRP A 252 -10.85 -5.25 -5.63
CA TRP A 252 -10.60 -4.53 -6.89
C TRP A 252 -11.90 -4.27 -7.68
N ALA A 253 -12.75 -5.29 -7.81
CA ALA A 253 -14.06 -5.15 -8.46
C ALA A 253 -14.96 -4.15 -7.73
N LEU A 254 -15.03 -4.22 -6.40
CA LEU A 254 -15.77 -3.26 -5.57
C LEU A 254 -15.26 -1.82 -5.75
N ASN A 255 -13.94 -1.61 -5.85
CA ASN A 255 -13.35 -0.31 -6.14
C ASN A 255 -13.70 0.21 -7.55
N ALA A 256 -13.73 -0.67 -8.55
CA ALA A 256 -14.08 -0.34 -9.93
C ALA A 256 -15.60 -0.19 -10.16
N GLY A 257 -16.43 -0.58 -9.18
CA GLY A 257 -17.89 -0.61 -9.29
C GLY A 257 -18.44 -1.78 -10.11
N LEU A 258 -17.62 -2.80 -10.38
CA LEU A 258 -17.94 -3.94 -11.24
C LEU A 258 -18.68 -5.06 -10.49
N THR A 259 -19.50 -5.82 -11.21
CA THR A 259 -20.00 -7.11 -10.74
C THR A 259 -18.83 -8.10 -10.56
N PHE A 260 -18.80 -8.84 -9.45
CA PHE A 260 -17.72 -9.79 -9.14
C PHE A 260 -18.21 -11.23 -9.02
N PHE A 261 -17.46 -12.16 -9.62
CA PHE A 261 -17.68 -13.60 -9.55
C PHE A 261 -16.40 -14.34 -9.16
N THR A 262 -16.53 -15.45 -8.42
CA THR A 262 -15.44 -16.43 -8.33
C THR A 262 -15.36 -17.30 -9.60
N PRO A 263 -14.24 -17.99 -9.88
CA PRO A 263 -14.15 -18.92 -11.01
C PRO A 263 -15.20 -20.03 -10.92
N GLU A 264 -15.49 -20.50 -9.70
CA GLU A 264 -16.54 -21.47 -9.39
C GLU A 264 -17.95 -20.96 -9.73
N GLU A 265 -18.29 -19.73 -9.35
CA GLU A 265 -19.58 -19.12 -9.71
C GLU A 265 -19.68 -18.94 -11.23
N TYR A 266 -18.65 -18.34 -11.83
CA TYR A 266 -18.69 -17.92 -13.22
C TYR A 266 -18.64 -19.09 -14.21
N PHE A 267 -17.65 -19.98 -14.10
CA PHE A 267 -17.45 -21.07 -15.06
C PHE A 267 -18.29 -22.30 -14.73
N LEU A 268 -18.49 -22.64 -13.45
CA LEU A 268 -19.20 -23.85 -13.03
C LEU A 268 -20.69 -23.66 -12.72
N ALA A 269 -21.18 -22.41 -12.70
CA ALA A 269 -22.51 -22.06 -12.20
C ALA A 269 -22.78 -22.64 -10.79
N ARG A 270 -21.81 -22.47 -9.87
CA ARG A 270 -22.02 -22.73 -8.43
C ARG A 270 -22.65 -21.52 -7.74
N ALA A 271 -23.26 -21.76 -6.58
CA ALA A 271 -23.73 -20.71 -5.70
C ALA A 271 -22.56 -19.88 -5.15
N LYS A 272 -22.84 -18.61 -4.83
CA LYS A 272 -21.86 -17.67 -4.28
C LYS A 272 -21.38 -18.08 -2.89
N GLU A 273 -20.06 -18.06 -2.68
CA GLU A 273 -19.43 -18.49 -1.42
C GLU A 273 -18.65 -17.40 -0.67
N TYR A 274 -18.63 -16.16 -1.19
CA TYR A 274 -17.97 -15.02 -0.55
C TYR A 274 -18.96 -13.99 0.02
N GLU A 275 -18.53 -13.29 1.06
CA GLU A 275 -19.20 -12.14 1.66
C GLU A 275 -18.49 -10.84 1.22
N ILE A 276 -19.22 -9.72 1.13
CA ILE A 276 -18.57 -8.41 0.96
C ILE A 276 -17.82 -8.08 2.27
N PRO A 277 -16.55 -7.59 2.24
CA PRO A 277 -15.81 -7.31 3.47
C PRO A 277 -16.45 -6.16 4.28
N VAL A 278 -17.26 -6.51 5.29
CA VAL A 278 -17.87 -5.55 6.24
C VAL A 278 -17.36 -5.70 7.68
N ARG A 279 -16.68 -6.81 8.01
CA ARG A 279 -16.08 -7.05 9.33
C ARG A 279 -14.70 -7.73 9.19
N PRO A 280 -13.69 -7.36 9.99
CA PRO A 280 -13.73 -6.34 11.05
C PRO A 280 -13.70 -4.89 10.53
N TRP A 281 -13.59 -4.68 9.21
CA TRP A 281 -13.49 -3.34 8.63
C TRP A 281 -13.92 -3.30 7.15
N SER A 282 -14.49 -2.16 6.75
CA SER A 282 -14.60 -1.69 5.38
C SER A 282 -14.29 -0.18 5.34
N PRO A 283 -13.58 0.34 4.33
CA PRO A 283 -13.38 1.79 4.16
C PRO A 283 -14.68 2.54 3.88
N SER A 284 -15.74 1.85 3.46
CA SER A 284 -17.09 2.41 3.30
C SER A 284 -18.02 2.15 4.49
N ALA A 285 -17.61 1.39 5.51
CA ALA A 285 -18.40 1.18 6.74
C ALA A 285 -18.13 2.32 7.74
N SER A 286 -18.75 3.48 7.51
CA SER A 286 -18.68 4.65 8.38
C SER A 286 -19.55 4.52 9.64
N VAL A 287 -19.41 3.41 10.36
CA VAL A 287 -20.14 3.13 11.62
C VAL A 287 -19.16 2.49 12.62
N PRO A 288 -18.80 3.17 13.73
CA PRO A 288 -18.10 2.53 14.85
C PRO A 288 -18.94 1.37 15.38
N ALA A 289 -18.32 0.23 15.70
CA ALA A 289 -19.06 -0.95 16.15
C ALA A 289 -19.68 -0.74 17.54
N THR A 290 -20.91 -0.24 17.59
CA THR A 290 -21.76 -0.15 18.79
C THR A 290 -22.18 -1.57 19.22
N GLY A 291 -21.26 -2.29 19.85
CA GLY A 291 -21.38 -3.73 20.08
C GLY A 291 -20.27 -4.33 20.95
N THR A 292 -19.96 -3.67 22.06
CA THR A 292 -19.19 -4.23 23.20
C THR A 292 -19.96 -4.01 24.49
N LEU A 293 -19.53 -4.65 25.59
CA LEU A 293 -20.15 -4.59 26.93
C LEU A 293 -19.90 -3.23 27.65
N LYS A 294 -19.89 -2.13 26.89
CA LYS A 294 -19.52 -0.79 27.37
C LYS A 294 -20.52 -0.33 28.45
N GLY A 295 -20.02 0.04 29.62
CA GLY A 295 -20.84 0.39 30.78
C GLY A 295 -21.14 -0.76 31.76
N LEU A 296 -20.71 -2.00 31.47
CA LEU A 296 -20.74 -3.11 32.44
C LEU A 296 -19.39 -3.35 33.13
N ILE A 297 -18.31 -2.84 32.53
CA ILE A 297 -16.96 -2.74 33.10
C ILE A 297 -16.51 -1.30 32.84
N ALA A 298 -15.84 -0.67 33.81
CA ALA A 298 -15.26 0.66 33.65
C ALA A 298 -13.93 0.54 32.88
N GLU A 299 -13.88 1.07 31.67
CA GLU A 299 -12.66 1.03 30.83
C GLU A 299 -11.82 2.30 31.03
N PRO A 300 -10.48 2.25 30.84
CA PRO A 300 -9.61 3.42 30.98
C PRO A 300 -10.02 4.61 30.12
N GLU A 301 -10.65 4.37 28.96
CA GLU A 301 -11.11 5.42 28.06
C GLU A 301 -12.50 5.99 28.39
N ASP A 302 -13.12 5.59 29.50
CA ASP A 302 -14.35 6.21 30.04
C ASP A 302 -14.03 7.36 31.03
N GLU A 303 -12.78 7.43 31.53
CA GLU A 303 -12.23 8.59 32.27
C GLU A 303 -11.88 9.78 31.33
N MET A 304 -12.04 9.64 30.00
CA MET A 304 -11.46 10.54 29.00
C MET A 304 -12.46 11.47 28.31
N VAL A 305 -12.07 12.73 28.12
CA VAL A 305 -12.83 13.70 27.31
C VAL A 305 -12.69 13.31 25.83
N THR A 306 -13.80 12.93 25.19
CA THR A 306 -13.77 12.35 23.84
C THR A 306 -14.07 13.38 22.75
N VAL A 307 -13.20 13.47 21.73
CA VAL A 307 -13.32 14.36 20.57
C VAL A 307 -13.25 13.54 19.29
N GLN A 308 -14.15 13.77 18.33
CA GLN A 308 -14.07 13.16 17.00
C GLN A 308 -13.24 14.02 16.05
N LEU A 309 -12.27 13.42 15.33
CA LEU A 309 -11.41 14.16 14.39
C LEU A 309 -12.17 14.74 13.17
N SER A 310 -13.38 14.25 12.87
CA SER A 310 -14.27 14.85 11.87
C SER A 310 -14.95 16.14 12.35
N ALA A 311 -15.07 16.35 13.67
CA ALA A 311 -15.80 17.48 14.23
C ALA A 311 -14.99 18.78 14.27
N LEU A 312 -13.66 18.72 14.10
CA LEU A 312 -12.71 19.85 14.19
C LEU A 312 -13.04 21.06 13.32
N ASP A 313 -13.86 20.88 12.28
CA ASP A 313 -14.22 21.89 11.29
C ASP A 313 -15.74 22.21 11.28
N THR A 314 -16.52 21.57 12.16
CA THR A 314 -17.99 21.68 12.21
C THR A 314 -18.56 21.95 13.60
N ASP A 315 -17.74 21.80 14.62
CA ASP A 315 -18.04 21.98 16.04
C ASP A 315 -16.91 22.82 16.65
N ASP A 316 -17.26 23.99 17.17
CA ASP A 316 -16.34 24.95 17.76
C ASP A 316 -15.71 24.46 19.08
N ASP A 317 -16.38 23.55 19.80
CA ASP A 317 -15.91 23.03 21.09
C ASP A 317 -14.93 21.87 20.94
N ALA A 318 -14.92 21.19 19.78
CA ALA A 318 -13.91 20.20 19.42
C ALA A 318 -12.46 20.77 19.38
N PRO A 319 -12.14 21.83 18.61
CA PRO A 319 -10.81 22.43 18.60
C PRO A 319 -10.50 23.15 19.93
N ARG A 320 -11.48 23.72 20.64
CA ARG A 320 -11.28 24.28 22.00
C ARG A 320 -10.83 23.20 22.99
N THR A 321 -11.50 22.05 22.98
CA THR A 321 -11.15 20.90 23.85
C THR A 321 -9.75 20.36 23.57
N ILE A 322 -9.35 20.31 22.28
CA ILE A 322 -7.99 19.94 21.86
C ILE A 322 -6.96 20.99 22.31
N LEU A 323 -7.21 22.28 22.06
CA LEU A 323 -6.30 23.38 22.40
C LEU A 323 -6.19 23.63 23.91
N GLY A 324 -7.22 23.34 24.70
CA GLY A 324 -7.23 23.57 26.15
C GLY A 324 -7.64 25.00 26.54
N GLY A 325 -7.36 25.36 27.80
CA GLY A 325 -7.73 26.65 28.37
C GLY A 325 -6.83 27.80 27.91
N ASN A 326 -7.40 29.01 27.82
CA ASN A 326 -6.75 30.22 27.29
C ASN A 326 -5.64 30.84 28.18
N GLU A 327 -5.04 30.09 29.12
CA GLU A 327 -3.91 30.59 29.91
C GLU A 327 -2.64 30.63 29.05
N LYS A 328 -2.07 31.83 28.86
CA LYS A 328 -0.85 32.07 28.06
C LYS A 328 0.45 31.59 28.75
N LYS A 329 0.40 30.46 29.46
CA LYS A 329 1.57 29.81 30.07
C LYS A 329 2.14 28.80 29.07
N PRO A 330 3.48 28.66 28.95
CA PRO A 330 4.07 27.61 28.12
C PRO A 330 3.65 26.22 28.63
N GLU A 331 3.20 25.34 27.74
CA GLU A 331 2.82 23.97 28.07
C GLU A 331 3.38 22.93 27.09
N ILE A 332 3.35 21.66 27.51
CA ILE A 332 3.76 20.51 26.71
C ILE A 332 2.52 19.68 26.37
N VAL A 333 2.16 19.58 25.09
CA VAL A 333 1.07 18.71 24.63
C VAL A 333 1.65 17.41 24.09
N LEU A 334 1.46 16.32 24.82
CA LEU A 334 1.97 14.99 24.49
C LEU A 334 0.95 14.21 23.66
N PHE A 335 1.20 14.04 22.37
CA PHE A 335 0.39 13.15 21.54
C PHE A 335 0.76 11.68 21.82
N VAL A 336 -0.23 10.82 21.99
CA VAL A 336 -0.06 9.37 22.19
C VAL A 336 -0.87 8.65 21.13
N GLY A 337 -0.23 7.86 20.26
CA GLY A 337 -1.00 7.20 19.21
C GLY A 337 -0.19 6.43 18.16
N PRO A 338 -0.86 5.53 17.42
CA PRO A 338 -0.22 4.70 16.40
C PRO A 338 0.38 5.52 15.26
N PRO A 339 1.31 4.96 14.47
CA PRO A 339 1.64 5.50 13.15
C PRO A 339 0.37 5.60 12.28
N ALA A 340 0.28 6.62 11.42
CA ALA A 340 -0.86 6.89 10.53
C ALA A 340 -2.25 7.12 11.20
N SER A 341 -2.31 7.36 12.53
CA SER A 341 -3.55 7.71 13.26
C SER A 341 -4.03 9.16 13.10
N GLY A 342 -3.40 9.98 12.27
CA GLY A 342 -3.79 11.38 12.06
C GLY A 342 -3.10 12.43 12.95
N LYS A 343 -2.17 12.04 13.83
CA LYS A 343 -1.45 12.97 14.73
C LYS A 343 -0.95 14.26 14.07
N THR A 344 -0.05 14.15 13.08
CA THR A 344 0.51 15.31 12.36
C THR A 344 -0.54 16.13 11.60
N PHE A 345 -1.69 15.53 11.24
CA PHE A 345 -2.81 16.26 10.65
C PHE A 345 -3.50 17.14 11.71
N LEU A 346 -3.76 16.63 12.93
CA LEU A 346 -4.26 17.44 14.04
C LEU A 346 -3.29 18.58 14.40
N TYR A 347 -1.98 18.29 14.42
CA TYR A 347 -0.96 19.32 14.62
C TYR A 347 -1.07 20.46 13.58
N ASN A 348 -1.01 20.12 12.30
CA ASN A 348 -1.10 21.08 11.19
C ASN A 348 -2.45 21.84 11.18
N ARG A 349 -3.56 21.18 11.53
CA ARG A 349 -4.91 21.77 11.50
C ARG A 349 -5.16 22.71 12.67
N THR A 350 -4.69 22.37 13.85
CA THR A 350 -5.10 23.01 15.11
C THR A 350 -3.95 23.77 15.78
N PHE A 351 -2.81 23.11 16.01
CA PHE A 351 -1.73 23.66 16.84
C PHE A 351 -0.81 24.64 16.10
N THR A 352 -0.60 24.46 14.79
CA THR A 352 0.15 25.44 13.96
C THR A 352 -0.55 26.81 13.91
N ARG A 353 -1.88 26.85 14.08
CA ARG A 353 -2.66 28.10 14.13
C ARG A 353 -2.63 28.78 15.51
N ALA A 354 -2.17 28.07 16.54
CA ALA A 354 -2.04 28.56 17.91
C ALA A 354 -0.56 28.82 18.31
N ASP A 355 0.34 28.86 17.33
CA ASP A 355 1.79 29.12 17.49
C ASP A 355 2.52 28.18 18.46
N TYR A 356 2.14 26.90 18.46
CA TYR A 356 2.89 25.85 19.14
C TYR A 356 4.06 25.39 18.25
N ALA A 357 5.19 24.99 18.86
CA ALA A 357 6.29 24.36 18.13
C ALA A 357 6.05 22.86 17.85
N HIS A 358 6.56 22.35 16.73
CA HIS A 358 6.48 20.92 16.37
C HIS A 358 7.71 20.15 16.84
N VAL A 359 7.56 19.27 17.81
CA VAL A 359 8.62 18.34 18.24
C VAL A 359 8.31 16.95 17.73
N ASN A 360 9.02 16.52 16.67
CA ASN A 360 8.78 15.23 16.01
C ASN A 360 10.10 14.45 15.82
N GLN A 361 10.13 13.19 16.28
CA GLN A 361 11.32 12.34 16.25
C GLN A 361 11.66 11.85 14.83
N ASP A 362 10.71 11.79 13.87
CA ASP A 362 11.03 11.52 12.46
C ASP A 362 12.02 12.56 11.92
N THR A 363 11.86 13.82 12.34
CA THR A 363 12.67 14.97 11.91
C THR A 363 13.95 15.12 12.74
N LEU A 364 13.85 14.96 14.06
CA LEU A 364 14.97 15.16 15.00
C LEU A 364 15.88 13.92 15.12
N GLY A 365 15.39 12.74 14.76
CA GLY A 365 16.14 11.47 14.74
C GLY A 365 16.23 10.72 16.07
N SER A 366 16.27 11.41 17.22
CA SER A 366 16.28 10.75 18.54
C SER A 366 15.39 11.42 19.57
N ARG A 367 14.90 10.63 20.54
CA ARG A 367 14.08 11.10 21.66
C ARG A 367 14.84 12.11 22.53
N ASP A 368 16.14 11.93 22.71
CA ASP A 368 16.94 12.79 23.59
C ASP A 368 17.26 14.15 22.92
N LYS A 369 17.15 14.23 21.58
CA LYS A 369 17.02 15.51 20.86
C LYS A 369 15.63 16.11 21.03
N CYS A 370 14.56 15.31 20.99
CA CYS A 370 13.20 15.80 21.26
C CYS A 370 13.07 16.40 22.67
N LEU A 371 13.61 15.75 23.69
CA LEU A 371 13.61 16.24 25.07
C LEU A 371 14.38 17.55 25.24
N ARG A 372 15.50 17.73 24.52
CA ARG A 372 16.21 19.02 24.47
C ARG A 372 15.37 20.10 23.81
N VAL A 373 14.88 19.87 22.58
CA VAL A 373 14.06 20.84 21.87
C VAL A 373 12.82 21.24 22.69
N VAL A 374 12.16 20.32 23.40
CA VAL A 374 11.09 20.66 24.36
C VAL A 374 11.56 21.64 25.44
N ALA A 375 12.70 21.36 26.09
CA ALA A 375 13.25 22.23 27.12
C ALA A 375 13.65 23.62 26.57
N ASP A 376 14.28 23.65 25.39
CA ASP A 376 14.72 24.86 24.71
C ASP A 376 13.50 25.73 24.31
N THR A 377 12.45 25.13 23.75
CA THR A 377 11.20 25.82 23.37
C THR A 377 10.48 26.40 24.59
N ILE A 378 10.36 25.62 25.68
CA ILE A 378 9.73 26.07 26.93
C ILE A 378 10.54 27.21 27.57
N ALA A 379 11.88 27.15 27.50
CA ALA A 379 12.77 28.23 27.96
C ALA A 379 12.61 29.52 27.13
N SER A 380 12.27 29.42 25.83
CA SER A 380 11.84 30.56 25.00
C SER A 380 10.38 31.01 25.21
N HIS A 381 9.71 30.52 26.27
CA HIS A 381 8.31 30.82 26.60
C HIS A 381 7.28 30.44 25.52
N GLN A 382 7.56 29.46 24.67
CA GLN A 382 6.62 28.94 23.67
C GLN A 382 6.08 27.56 24.09
N SER A 383 4.80 27.28 23.83
CA SER A 383 4.21 25.95 24.03
C SER A 383 4.61 24.99 22.89
N CYS A 384 4.66 23.68 23.16
CA CYS A 384 5.10 22.70 22.17
C CYS A 384 4.21 21.45 22.09
N VAL A 385 4.17 20.83 20.90
CA VAL A 385 3.49 19.55 20.68
C VAL A 385 4.51 18.47 20.37
N VAL A 386 4.51 17.41 21.15
CA VAL A 386 5.37 16.23 20.96
C VAL A 386 4.62 15.19 20.12
N ASP A 387 4.71 15.33 18.80
CA ASP A 387 4.11 14.44 17.78
C ASP A 387 4.94 13.15 17.59
N ASN A 388 5.03 12.38 18.67
CA ASN A 388 5.69 11.07 18.71
C ASN A 388 4.65 9.96 18.97
N THR A 389 5.06 8.69 18.88
CA THR A 389 4.13 7.56 19.08
C THR A 389 3.78 7.33 20.56
N ASN A 390 4.68 7.68 21.48
CA ASN A 390 4.50 7.74 22.95
C ASN A 390 3.71 6.57 23.58
N ARG A 391 3.95 5.39 23.00
CA ARG A 391 3.31 4.08 23.17
C ARG A 391 3.11 3.62 24.61
N ASP A 392 4.14 3.80 25.43
CA ASP A 392 4.29 3.19 26.76
C ASP A 392 4.52 4.25 27.84
N ARG A 393 4.05 3.97 29.06
CA ARG A 393 4.18 4.81 30.26
C ARG A 393 5.63 5.14 30.56
N LYS A 394 6.57 4.22 30.30
CA LYS A 394 8.01 4.46 30.45
C LYS A 394 8.52 5.57 29.53
N THR A 395 8.00 5.66 28.30
CA THR A 395 8.33 6.73 27.34
C THR A 395 7.60 8.02 27.67
N ARG A 396 6.32 7.96 28.09
CA ARG A 396 5.54 9.15 28.49
C ARG A 396 6.13 9.83 29.73
N LYS A 397 6.54 9.04 30.73
CA LYS A 397 7.19 9.52 31.97
C LYS A 397 8.37 10.44 31.71
N LEU A 398 9.15 10.23 30.65
CA LEU A 398 10.30 11.09 30.33
C LEU A 398 9.90 12.54 29.97
N TYR A 399 8.71 12.74 29.39
CA TYR A 399 8.18 14.08 29.12
C TYR A 399 7.47 14.66 30.34
N ILE A 400 6.82 13.82 31.15
CA ILE A 400 6.18 14.23 32.43
C ILE A 400 7.25 14.71 33.43
N ASP A 401 8.33 13.95 33.61
CA ASP A 401 9.45 14.29 34.49
C ASP A 401 10.17 15.56 34.00
N LEU A 402 10.20 15.81 32.69
CA LEU A 402 10.72 17.04 32.10
C LEU A 402 9.79 18.24 32.38
N ALA A 403 8.48 18.08 32.21
CA ALA A 403 7.49 19.12 32.51
C ALA A 403 7.56 19.54 33.99
N GLN A 404 7.60 18.56 34.90
CA GLN A 404 7.78 18.77 36.35
C GLN A 404 9.10 19.49 36.66
N LYS A 405 10.22 19.12 36.02
CA LYS A 405 11.51 19.80 36.19
C LYS A 405 11.49 21.25 35.68
N LEU A 406 10.73 21.54 34.62
CA LEU A 406 10.61 22.87 34.02
C LEU A 406 9.53 23.75 34.68
N GLY A 407 8.69 23.19 35.56
CA GLY A 407 7.60 23.91 36.22
C GLY A 407 6.43 24.27 35.29
N VAL A 408 6.23 23.51 34.22
CA VAL A 408 5.17 23.73 33.22
C VAL A 408 4.16 22.58 33.18
N THR A 409 2.94 22.87 32.73
CA THR A 409 1.88 21.87 32.60
C THR A 409 2.10 20.94 31.41
N ILE A 410 1.66 19.68 31.56
CA ILE A 410 1.67 18.67 30.51
C ILE A 410 0.28 18.02 30.34
N ARG A 411 -0.25 18.09 29.11
CA ARG A 411 -1.51 17.45 28.71
C ARG A 411 -1.27 16.27 27.77
N CYS A 412 -2.24 15.37 27.69
CA CYS A 412 -2.18 14.19 26.83
C CYS A 412 -3.35 14.17 25.82
N ILE A 413 -3.04 13.98 24.54
CA ILE A 413 -4.04 13.71 23.49
C ILE A 413 -3.82 12.31 22.94
N TYR A 414 -4.77 11.43 23.20
CA TYR A 414 -4.71 10.01 22.91
C TYR A 414 -5.52 9.67 21.65
N PHE A 415 -4.83 9.23 20.60
CA PHE A 415 -5.44 8.87 19.32
C PHE A 415 -5.88 7.41 19.34
N ASP A 416 -7.09 7.16 19.85
CA ASP A 416 -7.72 5.84 19.86
C ASP A 416 -8.33 5.52 18.48
N VAL A 417 -7.43 5.36 17.51
CA VAL A 417 -7.74 5.00 16.12
C VAL A 417 -7.54 3.50 15.94
N PRO A 418 -8.54 2.74 15.45
CA PRO A 418 -8.42 1.29 15.27
C PRO A 418 -7.27 0.89 14.34
N LYS A 419 -6.60 -0.22 14.64
CA LYS A 419 -5.46 -0.76 13.88
C LYS A 419 -5.71 -0.84 12.37
N HIS A 420 -6.89 -1.30 11.95
CA HIS A 420 -7.25 -1.41 10.54
C HIS A 420 -7.36 -0.04 9.85
N VAL A 421 -7.82 1.00 10.56
CA VAL A 421 -7.85 2.38 10.05
C VAL A 421 -6.42 2.92 9.92
N CYS A 422 -5.53 2.62 10.86
CA CYS A 422 -4.12 3.02 10.76
C CYS A 422 -3.41 2.38 9.55
N VAL A 423 -3.63 1.08 9.31
CA VAL A 423 -3.09 0.38 8.12
C VAL A 423 -3.67 0.98 6.84
N HIS A 424 -4.98 1.24 6.81
CA HIS A 424 -5.63 1.89 5.67
C HIS A 424 -5.09 3.30 5.39
N ASN A 425 -5.01 4.16 6.40
CA ASN A 425 -4.47 5.51 6.32
C ASN A 425 -3.00 5.52 5.84
N ASN A 426 -2.22 4.52 6.26
CA ASN A 426 -0.84 4.32 5.81
C ASN A 426 -0.77 4.02 4.30
N HIS A 427 -1.63 3.12 3.80
CA HIS A 427 -1.76 2.87 2.35
C HIS A 427 -2.29 4.09 1.58
N PHE A 428 -3.37 4.73 2.04
CA PHE A 428 -3.97 5.90 1.39
C PHE A 428 -2.95 7.04 1.23
N ARG A 429 -2.25 7.41 2.30
CA ARG A 429 -1.25 8.50 2.27
C ARG A 429 -0.02 8.17 1.43
N ALA A 430 0.33 6.89 1.28
CA ALA A 430 1.48 6.47 0.46
C ALA A 430 1.16 6.45 -1.04
N HIS A 431 -0.02 5.94 -1.41
CA HIS A 431 -0.41 5.77 -2.82
C HIS A 431 -1.11 7.03 -3.39
N HIS A 432 -2.04 7.61 -2.63
CA HIS A 432 -2.93 8.71 -3.08
C HIS A 432 -2.75 10.04 -2.34
N GLY A 433 -1.87 10.09 -1.33
CA GLY A 433 -1.39 11.34 -0.75
C GLY A 433 -0.24 11.97 -1.54
N PRO A 434 0.02 13.28 -1.35
CA PRO A 434 -0.69 14.22 -0.47
C PRO A 434 -2.08 14.60 -1.02
N VAL A 435 -3.02 14.95 -0.14
CA VAL A 435 -4.37 15.40 -0.58
C VAL A 435 -4.51 16.93 -0.64
N ASN A 436 -3.52 17.68 -0.15
CA ASN A 436 -3.44 19.14 -0.20
C ASN A 436 -1.97 19.58 -0.35
N GLU A 437 -1.74 20.84 -0.71
CA GLU A 437 -0.41 21.39 -1.01
C GLU A 437 0.54 21.48 0.19
N HIS A 438 -0.01 21.41 1.42
CA HIS A 438 0.76 21.47 2.67
C HIS A 438 1.17 20.07 3.20
N GLU A 439 0.75 19.00 2.54
CA GLU A 439 1.12 17.63 2.91
C GLU A 439 2.36 17.13 2.14
N VAL A 440 3.29 16.51 2.86
CA VAL A 440 4.44 15.82 2.26
C VAL A 440 4.07 14.37 1.94
N LYS A 441 4.33 13.90 0.71
CA LYS A 441 4.14 12.49 0.34
C LYS A 441 5.00 11.59 1.24
N ARG A 442 4.36 10.76 2.07
CA ARG A 442 5.05 9.78 2.92
C ARG A 442 5.21 8.47 2.16
N LYS A 443 6.32 7.75 2.40
CA LYS A 443 6.45 6.34 1.98
C LYS A 443 5.55 5.47 2.85
N ILE A 444 5.11 4.33 2.32
CA ILE A 444 4.37 3.33 3.11
C ILE A 444 5.24 2.83 4.27
N LEU A 445 4.70 2.88 5.49
CA LEU A 445 5.34 2.29 6.67
C LEU A 445 5.16 0.77 6.66
N PRO A 446 6.16 -0.03 7.09
CA PRO A 446 5.98 -1.45 7.30
C PRO A 446 4.84 -1.72 8.29
N VAL A 447 3.97 -2.70 7.99
CA VAL A 447 2.83 -3.06 8.86
C VAL A 447 3.31 -3.43 10.27
N THR A 448 4.50 -4.04 10.38
CA THR A 448 5.18 -4.36 11.64
C THR A 448 5.43 -3.16 12.56
N ALA A 449 5.58 -1.94 12.01
CA ALA A 449 5.71 -0.71 12.80
C ALA A 449 4.36 -0.26 13.42
N ILE A 450 3.25 -0.63 12.79
CA ILE A 450 1.91 -0.45 13.35
C ILE A 450 1.62 -1.59 14.33
N ASP A 451 1.90 -2.85 13.95
CA ASP A 451 1.70 -4.04 14.80
C ASP A 451 2.42 -3.91 16.15
N SER A 452 3.70 -3.55 16.13
CA SER A 452 4.53 -3.42 17.34
C SER A 452 4.07 -2.27 18.25
N TRP A 453 3.43 -1.23 17.73
CA TRP A 453 2.80 -0.20 18.56
C TRP A 453 1.57 -0.76 19.28
N PHE A 454 0.67 -1.45 18.58
CA PHE A 454 -0.54 -2.02 19.19
C PHE A 454 -0.24 -3.16 20.17
N ALA A 455 0.74 -4.02 19.86
CA ALA A 455 1.15 -5.14 20.72
C ALA A 455 1.83 -4.72 22.04
N GLN A 456 2.16 -3.44 22.18
CA GLN A 456 2.88 -2.84 23.29
C GLN A 456 2.18 -1.58 23.81
N ARG A 457 0.90 -1.37 23.45
CA ARG A 457 0.10 -0.17 23.79
C ARG A 457 -0.28 -0.19 25.26
N GLU A 458 0.21 0.77 26.03
CA GLU A 458 -0.32 1.07 27.36
C GLU A 458 -1.21 2.31 27.24
N VAL A 459 -2.52 2.16 27.47
CA VAL A 459 -3.49 3.27 27.38
C VAL A 459 -3.11 4.37 28.38
N PRO A 460 -2.98 5.64 27.96
CA PRO A 460 -2.57 6.71 28.85
C PRO A 460 -3.61 7.02 29.93
N LYS A 461 -3.18 7.30 31.16
CA LYS A 461 -4.05 7.73 32.26
C LYS A 461 -3.59 9.03 32.88
N LYS A 462 -4.51 9.87 33.40
CA LYS A 462 -4.18 11.09 34.14
C LYS A 462 -3.23 10.83 35.33
N SER A 463 -3.43 9.69 36.00
CA SER A 463 -2.59 9.17 37.10
C SER A 463 -1.16 8.76 36.69
N GLU A 464 -0.73 9.01 35.46
CA GLU A 464 0.69 9.05 35.09
C GLU A 464 1.39 10.35 35.49
N GLY A 465 0.63 11.43 35.72
CA GLY A 465 1.14 12.77 36.03
C GLY A 465 0.79 13.82 34.97
N PHE A 466 -0.39 13.76 34.37
CA PHE A 466 -0.91 14.82 33.50
C PHE A 466 -1.79 15.79 34.30
N ASP A 467 -1.70 17.09 34.00
CA ASP A 467 -2.42 18.13 34.77
C ASP A 467 -3.92 18.20 34.45
N ALA A 468 -4.32 17.71 33.28
CA ALA A 468 -5.70 17.65 32.81
C ALA A 468 -6.15 16.21 32.53
N GLU A 469 -7.46 16.01 32.30
CA GLU A 469 -7.95 14.75 31.75
C GLU A 469 -7.36 14.46 30.37
N VAL A 470 -7.20 13.18 30.06
CA VAL A 470 -6.69 12.75 28.76
C VAL A 470 -7.77 13.00 27.70
N VAL A 471 -7.41 13.69 26.60
CA VAL A 471 -8.33 13.93 25.48
C VAL A 471 -8.25 12.76 24.51
N ARG A 472 -9.33 11.98 24.40
CA ARG A 472 -9.46 10.84 23.47
C ARG A 472 -9.88 11.33 22.09
N ALA A 473 -8.89 11.47 21.20
CA ALA A 473 -9.11 11.75 19.78
C ALA A 473 -9.52 10.46 19.04
N VAL A 474 -10.80 10.37 18.64
CA VAL A 474 -11.37 9.22 17.92
C VAL A 474 -11.40 9.52 16.41
N TRP A 475 -11.16 8.50 15.59
CA TRP A 475 -11.14 8.66 14.14
C TRP A 475 -12.47 9.15 13.55
N GLY A 476 -12.37 10.19 12.73
CA GLY A 476 -13.40 10.64 11.81
C GLY A 476 -12.73 11.26 10.58
N TRP A 477 -13.42 11.27 9.44
CA TRP A 477 -12.89 11.88 8.21
C TRP A 477 -13.05 13.40 8.24
N SER A 478 -11.98 14.14 7.95
CA SER A 478 -12.00 15.55 7.51
C SER A 478 -11.19 15.65 6.20
N GLY A 479 -11.67 16.47 5.27
CA GLY A 479 -11.15 16.59 3.90
C GLY A 479 -12.27 16.55 2.85
N ASP A 480 -11.95 16.98 1.62
CA ASP A 480 -12.93 17.11 0.54
C ASP A 480 -13.54 15.77 0.09
N GLU A 481 -14.70 15.81 -0.56
CA GLU A 481 -15.44 14.62 -0.98
C GLU A 481 -14.74 13.81 -2.11
N LYS A 482 -13.83 14.40 -2.90
CA LYS A 482 -13.01 13.67 -3.89
C LYS A 482 -11.84 12.96 -3.23
N ALA A 483 -11.28 13.48 -2.14
CA ALA A 483 -10.39 12.75 -1.25
C ALA A 483 -11.15 11.67 -0.46
N ALA A 484 -12.35 11.97 0.06
CA ALA A 484 -13.18 11.03 0.80
C ALA A 484 -13.59 9.81 -0.05
N ARG A 485 -14.04 10.02 -1.30
CA ARG A 485 -14.36 8.93 -2.24
C ARG A 485 -13.17 8.01 -2.53
N ARG A 486 -11.95 8.56 -2.57
CA ARG A 486 -10.74 7.76 -2.70
C ARG A 486 -10.47 6.99 -1.39
N TRP A 487 -10.51 7.65 -0.23
CA TRP A 487 -10.36 6.99 1.06
C TRP A 487 -11.41 5.90 1.33
N ARG A 488 -12.61 5.98 0.75
CA ARG A 488 -13.66 4.93 0.83
C ARG A 488 -13.35 3.67 -0.02
N MET A 489 -12.28 3.66 -0.81
CA MET A 489 -11.77 2.50 -1.57
C MET A 489 -10.90 1.56 -0.71
N TYR A 490 -10.82 0.29 -1.08
CA TYR A 490 -9.89 -0.69 -0.49
C TYR A 490 -8.47 -0.54 -1.06
N TYR A 491 -7.45 -0.60 -0.19
CA TYR A 491 -6.03 -0.52 -0.61
C TYR A 491 -5.14 -1.68 -0.16
N HIS A 492 -5.69 -2.52 0.71
CA HIS A 492 -5.17 -3.76 1.31
C HIS A 492 -6.36 -4.65 1.67
#